data_AF-A0A0S7WXM2-F1
#
_entry.id   AF-A0A0S7WXM2-F1
#
_cell.length_a   1.000
_cell.length_b   1.000
_cell.length_c   1.000
_cell.angle_alpha   90.00
_cell.angle_beta   90.00
_cell.angle_gamma   90.00
#
_symmetry.space_group_name_H-M   'P 1'
#
loop_
_entity.id
_entity.type
_entity.pdbx_description
1 polymer ?
#
loop_
_entity_poly.entity_id
_entity_poly.type
_entity_poly.pdbx_seq_one_letter_code
_entity_poly.pdbx_strand_id
1 'polypeptide(L)' 'MAKQCVICKKGSVMIQKRKKLRGKYNPTAKYRSYPNLQKVLIPIGLKSKKFKKFAGKKVLACAKCIKAIGKTN' A
#
# COMPACT_ATOMS: atom_id res chain seq x y z
N MET A 1 13.71 -1.51 9.11
CA MET A 1 12.65 -0.57 8.67
C MET A 1 11.40 -1.37 8.29
N ALA A 2 10.24 -1.12 8.91
CA ALA A 2 9.03 -1.88 8.62
C ALA A 2 8.57 -1.63 7.16
N LYS A 3 8.21 -2.69 6.41
CA LYS A 3 7.60 -2.60 5.07
C LYS A 3 6.16 -2.07 5.18
N GLN A 4 6.02 -0.80 5.55
CA GLN A 4 4.75 -0.16 5.84
C GLN A 4 4.64 1.19 5.11
N CYS A 5 3.44 1.50 4.64
CA CYS A 5 3.14 2.81 4.05
C CYS A 5 3.11 3.89 5.13
N VAL A 6 3.89 4.97 4.96
CA VAL A 6 3.94 6.08 5.93
C VAL A 6 2.60 6.84 6.01
N ILE A 7 1.86 6.88 4.91
CA ILE A 7 0.64 7.71 4.76
C ILE A 7 -0.60 7.00 5.32
N CYS A 8 -0.80 5.73 4.97
CA CYS A 8 -1.99 4.97 5.38
C CYS A 8 -1.70 3.81 6.34
N LYS A 9 -0.45 3.68 6.80
CA LYS A 9 -0.02 2.64 7.74
C LYS A 9 -0.28 1.20 7.29
N LYS A 10 -0.55 0.97 6.00
CA LYS A 10 -0.70 -0.40 5.46
C LYS A 10 0.60 -1.17 5.61
N GLY A 11 0.54 -2.26 6.37
CA GLY A 11 1.62 -3.22 6.53
C GLY A 11 1.35 -4.52 5.78
N SER A 12 2.18 -5.52 6.03
CA SER A 12 1.98 -6.86 5.50
C SER A 12 0.88 -7.62 6.23
N VAL A 13 0.23 -8.54 5.53
CA VAL A 13 -0.77 -9.44 6.11
C VAL A 13 -0.38 -10.89 5.83
N MET A 14 -0.71 -11.79 6.75
CA MET A 14 -0.57 -13.24 6.54
C MET A 14 -1.83 -13.75 5.84
N ILE A 15 -1.67 -14.33 4.66
CA ILE A 15 -2.77 -14.86 3.85
C ILE A 15 -2.54 -16.35 3.63
N GLN A 16 -3.61 -17.13 3.66
CA GLN A 16 -3.57 -18.53 3.27
C GLN A 16 -3.83 -18.66 1.77
N LYS A 17 -2.92 -19.30 1.04
CA LYS A 17 -3.16 -19.63 -0.36
C LYS A 17 -4.20 -20.75 -0.43
N ARG A 18 -5.17 -20.62 -1.33
CA ARG A 18 -6.14 -21.68 -1.62
C ARG A 18 -5.96 -22.15 -3.05
N LYS A 19 -5.97 -23.46 -3.27
CA LYS A 19 -5.88 -24.07 -4.59
C LYS A 19 -7.19 -24.77 -4.90
N LYS A 20 -7.80 -24.49 -6.06
CA LYS A 20 -8.99 -25.21 -6.52
C LYS A 20 -8.56 -26.60 -6.99
N LEU A 21 -9.08 -27.64 -6.36
CA LEU A 21 -8.90 -29.03 -6.80
C LEU A 21 -10.26 -29.58 -7.17
N ARG A 22 -10.43 -29.87 -8.47
CA ARG A 22 -11.66 -30.35 -9.11
C ARG A 22 -12.89 -29.47 -8.79
N GLY A 23 -13.50 -29.62 -7.61
CA GLY A 23 -14.68 -28.86 -7.15
C GLY A 23 -14.48 -27.90 -5.97
N LYS A 24 -13.44 -28.04 -5.13
CA LYS A 24 -13.31 -27.26 -3.88
C LYS A 24 -11.97 -26.50 -3.79
N TYR A 25 -12.01 -25.33 -3.15
CA TYR A 25 -10.81 -24.58 -2.78
C TYR A 25 -10.23 -25.11 -1.49
N ASN A 26 -9.11 -25.82 -1.59
CA ASN A 26 -8.41 -26.36 -0.43
C ASN A 26 -7.35 -25.39 0.08
N PRO A 27 -7.30 -25.13 1.40
CA PRO A 27 -6.24 -24.35 2.02
C PRO A 27 -4.87 -25.01 1.83
N THR A 28 -3.85 -24.19 1.55
CA THR A 28 -2.44 -24.62 1.44
C THR A 28 -1.59 -23.80 2.42
N ALA A 29 -0.30 -23.61 2.13
CA ALA A 29 0.62 -22.83 2.95
C ALA A 29 0.18 -21.37 3.12
N LYS A 30 0.50 -20.80 4.28
CA LYS A 30 0.38 -19.37 4.54
C LYS A 30 1.58 -18.65 3.94
N TYR A 31 1.32 -17.49 3.34
CA TYR A 31 2.35 -16.60 2.82
C TYR A 31 2.09 -15.17 3.28
N ARG A 32 3.14 -14.37 3.30
CA ARG A 32 3.04 -12.95 3.66
C ARG A 32 2.81 -12.12 2.41
N SER A 33 1.69 -11.42 2.35
CA SER A 33 1.41 -10.46 1.30
C SER A 33 1.83 -9.07 1.75
N TYR A 34 2.66 -8.41 0.94
CA TYR A 34 3.15 -7.06 1.21
C TYR A 34 2.37 -6.03 0.39
N PRO A 35 2.17 -4.82 0.93
CA PRO A 35 1.64 -3.72 0.13
C PRO A 35 2.63 -3.36 -0.98
N ASN A 36 2.12 -2.98 -2.15
CA ASN A 36 2.94 -2.43 -3.23
C ASN A 36 3.44 -1.03 -2.82
N LEU A 37 4.65 -0.98 -2.27
CA LEU A 37 5.29 0.20 -1.70
C LEU A 37 6.33 0.76 -2.67
N GLN A 38 6.28 2.06 -2.92
CA GLN A 38 7.21 2.78 -3.78
C GLN A 38 7.70 4.05 -3.08
N LYS A 39 8.93 4.48 -3.39
CA LYS A 39 9.47 5.77 -2.95
C LYS A 39 8.88 6.88 -3.83
N VAL A 40 8.22 7.86 -3.22
CA VAL A 40 7.58 8.97 -3.94
C VAL A 40 7.83 10.29 -3.24
N LEU A 41 8.01 11.35 -4.03
CA LEU A 41 8.07 12.73 -3.57
C LEU A 41 6.66 13.30 -3.52
N ILE A 42 6.25 13.86 -2.37
CA ILE A 42 4.93 14.47 -2.22
C ILE A 42 5.00 15.95 -2.61
N PRO A 43 4.20 16.41 -3.59
CA PRO A 43 4.17 17.83 -3.97
C PRO A 43 3.70 18.73 -2.83
N ILE A 44 4.22 19.96 -2.80
CA ILE A 44 3.91 20.94 -1.75
C ILE A 44 2.48 21.50 -1.89
N GLY A 45 1.99 21.64 -3.13
CA GLY A 45 0.69 22.24 -3.45
C GLY A 45 -0.54 21.34 -3.24
N LEU A 46 -0.42 20.18 -2.58
CA LEU A 46 -1.61 19.34 -2.34
C LEU A 46 -2.56 19.95 -1.31
N LYS A 47 -3.82 20.15 -1.73
CA LYS A 47 -4.92 20.62 -0.87
C LYS A 47 -5.35 19.57 0.16
N SER A 48 -5.08 18.29 -0.09
CA SER A 48 -5.56 17.19 0.73
C SER A 48 -4.82 17.09 2.07
N LYS A 49 -5.57 17.31 3.17
CA LYS A 49 -5.08 17.31 4.57
C LYS A 49 -4.22 16.09 4.92
N LYS A 50 -4.52 14.94 4.32
CA LYS A 50 -3.82 13.66 4.54
C LYS A 50 -2.36 13.67 4.07
N PHE A 51 -2.04 14.42 3.01
CA PHE A 51 -0.71 14.46 2.41
C PHE A 51 0.10 15.70 2.83
N LYS A 52 -0.58 16.75 3.32
CA LYS A 52 0.03 18.02 3.77
C LYS A 52 1.16 17.83 4.78
N LYS A 53 1.04 16.88 5.70
CA LYS A 53 2.08 16.56 6.72
C LYS A 53 3.41 16.11 6.10
N PHE A 54 3.38 15.60 4.88
CA PHE A 54 4.54 15.01 4.20
C PHE A 54 4.95 15.81 2.95
N ALA A 55 4.41 17.02 2.76
CA ALA A 55 4.74 17.92 1.66
C ALA A 55 6.26 18.15 1.54
N GLY A 56 6.78 18.06 0.31
CA GLY A 56 8.20 18.26 0.00
C GLY A 56 9.14 17.12 0.41
N LYS A 57 8.63 16.05 1.04
CA LYS A 57 9.46 14.92 1.50
C LYS A 57 9.35 13.71 0.56
N LYS A 58 10.46 12.95 0.46
CA LYS A 58 10.45 11.60 -0.12
C LYS A 58 9.97 10.61 0.93
N VAL A 59 8.89 9.88 0.64
CA VAL A 59 8.30 8.89 1.56
C VAL A 59 8.06 7.56 0.87
N LEU A 60 8.02 6.49 1.66
CA LEU A 60 7.56 5.17 1.23
C LEU A 60 6.04 5.13 1.30
N ALA A 61 5.40 5.13 0.12
CA ALA A 61 3.96 5.19 -0.05
C ALA A 61 3.45 3.98 -0.84
N CYS A 62 2.23 3.54 -0.56
CA CYS A 62 1.61 2.47 -1.35
C CYS A 62 0.99 2.99 -2.65
N ALA A 63 0.89 2.15 -3.67
CA ALA A 63 0.32 2.51 -4.98
C ALA A 63 -1.07 3.17 -4.91
N LYS A 64 -1.93 2.76 -3.96
CA LYS A 64 -3.24 3.42 -3.74
C LYS A 64 -3.11 4.87 -3.27
N CYS A 65 -2.14 5.15 -2.39
CA CYS A 65 -1.88 6.52 -1.94
C CYS A 65 -1.24 7.36 -3.05
N ILE A 66 -0.39 6.77 -3.89
CA ILE A 66 0.21 7.45 -5.05
C ILE A 66 -0.88 7.83 -6.06
N LYS A 67 -1.80 6.91 -6.35
CA LYS A 67 -2.96 7.20 -7.20
C LYS A 67 -3.82 8.34 -6.64
N ALA A 68 -3.97 8.41 -5.31
CA ALA A 68 -4.74 9.47 -4.67
C ALA A 68 -4.03 10.84 -4.71
N ILE A 69 -2.69 10.88 -4.82
CA ILE A 69 -1.93 12.12 -5.04
C ILE A 69 -2.23 12.67 -6.44
N GLY A 70 -2.27 11.81 -7.46
CA GLY A 70 -2.49 12.21 -8.85
C GLY A 70 -3.95 12.46 -9.24
N LYS A 71 -4.92 12.18 -8.35
CA LYS A 71 -6.33 12.54 -8.58
C LYS A 71 -6.56 13.98 -8.15
N THR A 72 -6.35 14.91 -9.06
CA THR A 72 -6.82 16.30 -8.98
C THR A 72 -8.27 16.36 -9.47
N ASN A 73 -9.22 16.23 -8.54
CA ASN A 73 -10.58 16.75 -8.68
C ASN A 73 -10.77 17.83 -7.62
#